data_AF-A0A838TAQ4-F1
#
_entry.id   AF-A0A838TAQ4-F1
#
_cell.length_a   1.000
_cell.length_b   1.000
_cell.length_c   1.000
_cell.angle_alpha   90.00
_cell.angle_beta   90.00
_cell.angle_gamma   90.00
#
_symmetry.space_group_name_H-M   'P 1'
#
loop_
_entity.id
_entity.type
_entity.pdbx_description
1 polymer ?
#
loop_
_entity_poly.entity_id
_entity_poly.type
_entity_poly.pdbx_seq_one_letter_code
_entity_poly.pdbx_strand_id
1 'polypeptide(L)'
;MPSAVVTQEALFKRLHPRLGQWFRSTYGKFTDAQLRCVPSILERKSILLTSPTGSGKTLAGFLGVFDDFLRRLEAGNLSLGVHCLYLSPLRALTYDIGKNLRAPLVAMGLEKELLIHVRTGDTSTSERAKFRRKPAHFLVTTPESLAVMLAQESYAAHLLSCRYVIVDELHSFAGNKRGVDLALSLERLEELVFSPNEKARGLCRLGLSATAAPLELLARFLAGDGRPCRIAQAKVEKESVVEVFSPIRRKPYPPAGYTGIRLYAELAELIRSRRSVIVFTNVRS
;
A
#
# COMPACT_ATOMS: atom_id res chain seq x y z
N MET A 1 7.12 7.46 19.76
CA MET A 1 8.34 8.21 19.41
C MET A 1 8.38 8.37 17.89
N PRO A 2 8.51 9.59 17.34
CA PRO A 2 8.66 9.79 15.90
C PRO A 2 9.91 9.06 15.37
N SER A 3 9.85 8.46 14.18
CA SER A 3 11.06 7.85 13.59
C SER A 3 12.09 8.94 13.24
N ALA A 4 13.34 8.75 13.67
CA ALA A 4 14.44 9.61 13.25
C ALA A 4 14.63 9.50 11.73
N VAL A 5 14.80 10.65 11.06
CA VAL A 5 15.01 10.70 9.61
C VAL A 5 16.44 10.31 9.32
N VAL A 6 16.63 9.27 8.50
CA VAL A 6 17.96 8.84 8.04
C VAL A 6 18.37 9.68 6.82
N THR A 7 19.66 9.99 6.68
CA THR A 7 20.20 10.69 5.49
C THR A 7 20.14 9.82 4.24
N GLN A 8 20.14 10.43 3.06
CA GLN A 8 20.15 9.73 1.76
C GLN A 8 21.28 8.70 1.67
N GLU A 9 22.52 9.11 1.93
CA GLU A 9 23.72 8.27 1.82
C GLU A 9 23.68 7.10 2.80
N ALA A 10 23.27 7.34 4.04
CA ALA A 10 23.13 6.29 5.04
C ALA A 10 22.07 5.26 4.66
N LEU A 11 20.94 5.68 4.06
CA LEU A 11 19.92 4.72 3.61
C LEU A 11 20.43 3.90 2.41
N PHE A 12 21.07 4.53 1.42
CA PHE A 12 21.68 3.80 0.30
C PHE A 12 22.73 2.77 0.76
N LYS A 13 23.54 3.07 1.77
CA LYS A 13 24.52 2.13 2.35
C LYS A 13 23.87 0.94 3.07
N ARG A 14 22.66 1.12 3.62
CA ARG A 14 21.92 0.06 4.31
C ARG A 14 21.19 -0.88 3.35
N LEU A 15 20.75 -0.37 2.21
CA LEU A 15 20.04 -1.17 1.22
C LEU A 15 20.96 -2.17 0.52
N HIS A 16 20.36 -3.24 0.04
CA HIS A 16 20.97 -4.22 -0.83
C HIS A 16 21.58 -3.51 -2.05
N PRO A 17 22.84 -3.81 -2.44
CA PRO A 17 23.52 -3.08 -3.52
C PRO A 17 22.71 -3.01 -4.83
N ARG A 18 22.13 -4.13 -5.27
CA ARG A 18 21.26 -4.20 -6.47
C ARG A 18 20.04 -3.27 -6.36
N LEU A 19 19.38 -3.23 -5.20
CA LEU A 19 18.21 -2.38 -4.97
C LEU A 19 18.61 -0.90 -4.91
N GLY A 20 19.70 -0.58 -4.20
CA GLY A 20 20.23 0.77 -4.09
C GLY A 20 20.66 1.34 -5.44
N GLN A 21 21.33 0.53 -6.28
CA GLN A 21 21.75 0.91 -7.63
C GLN A 21 20.54 1.20 -8.53
N TRP A 22 19.57 0.27 -8.59
CA TRP A 22 18.35 0.47 -9.36
C TRP A 22 17.56 1.70 -8.91
N PHE A 23 17.42 1.89 -7.59
CA PHE A 23 16.66 3.01 -7.07
C PHE A 23 17.32 4.34 -7.45
N ARG A 24 18.65 4.43 -7.31
CA ARG A 24 19.42 5.62 -7.67
C ARG A 24 19.35 5.92 -9.17
N SER A 25 19.43 4.91 -10.03
CA SER A 25 19.33 5.11 -11.49
C SER A 25 17.93 5.53 -11.93
N THR A 26 16.88 5.08 -11.23
CA THR A 26 15.48 5.32 -11.61
C THR A 26 14.91 6.61 -11.02
N TYR A 27 15.22 6.91 -9.76
CA TYR A 27 14.60 8.01 -9.00
C TYR A 27 15.61 9.05 -8.48
N GLY A 28 16.91 8.74 -8.49
CA GLY A 28 17.97 9.61 -7.97
C GLY A 28 18.04 9.68 -6.43
N LYS A 29 16.98 10.18 -5.78
CA LYS A 29 16.92 10.42 -4.32
C LYS A 29 15.64 9.88 -3.70
N PHE A 30 15.70 9.51 -2.43
CA PHE A 30 14.53 9.09 -1.65
C PHE A 30 13.65 10.28 -1.28
N THR A 31 12.34 10.06 -1.23
CA THR A 31 11.40 11.03 -0.65
C THR A 31 11.48 11.02 0.88
N ASP A 32 11.01 12.09 1.53
CA ASP A 32 10.94 12.17 3.01
C ASP A 32 10.16 10.98 3.61
N ALA A 33 9.09 10.56 2.94
CA ALA A 33 8.31 9.37 3.32
C ALA A 33 9.15 8.09 3.31
N GLN A 34 9.98 7.90 2.28
CA GLN A 34 10.87 6.75 2.18
C GLN A 34 11.99 6.78 3.23
N LEU A 35 12.62 7.94 3.46
CA LEU A 35 13.66 8.10 4.48
C LEU A 35 13.16 7.79 5.90
N ARG A 36 11.91 8.11 6.21
CA ARG A 36 11.28 7.86 7.52
C ARG A 36 10.79 6.42 7.70
N CYS A 37 10.34 5.80 6.61
CA CYS A 37 9.65 4.52 6.65
C CYS A 37 10.61 3.33 6.49
N VAL A 38 11.45 3.35 5.46
CA VAL A 38 12.28 2.20 5.05
C VAL A 38 13.17 1.67 6.19
N PRO A 39 13.84 2.50 7.01
CA PRO A 39 14.66 1.99 8.12
C PRO A 39 13.91 1.07 9.10
N SER A 40 12.63 1.33 9.35
CA SER A 40 11.82 0.50 10.26
C SER A 40 11.47 -0.84 9.63
N ILE A 41 11.22 -0.86 8.32
CA ILE A 41 10.94 -2.09 7.58
C ILE A 41 12.18 -2.98 7.54
N LEU A 42 13.36 -2.39 7.28
CA LEU A 42 14.65 -3.11 7.33
C LEU A 42 14.92 -3.74 8.71
N GLU A 43 14.41 -3.12 9.78
CA GLU A 43 14.51 -3.62 11.15
C GLU A 43 13.39 -4.61 11.53
N ARG A 44 12.46 -4.91 10.60
CA ARG A 44 11.20 -5.66 10.83
C ARG A 44 10.38 -5.08 11.99
N LYS A 45 10.22 -3.76 12.01
CA LYS A 45 9.38 -3.04 12.98
C LYS A 45 8.15 -2.50 12.27
N SER A 46 6.97 -2.88 12.77
CA SER A 46 5.69 -2.36 12.29
C SER A 46 5.66 -0.84 12.33
N ILE A 47 5.05 -0.25 11.31
CA ILE A 47 5.10 1.19 11.09
C ILE A 47 3.83 1.71 10.40
N LEU A 48 3.28 2.80 10.92
CA LEU A 48 2.29 3.62 10.25
C LEU A 48 3.00 4.79 9.57
N LEU A 49 2.97 4.82 8.24
CA LEU A 49 3.43 5.95 7.43
C LEU A 49 2.23 6.82 7.03
N THR A 50 2.26 8.07 7.44
CA THR A 50 1.35 9.10 6.95
C THR A 50 2.08 10.07 6.05
N SER A 51 1.54 10.30 4.86
CA SER A 51 2.19 11.14 3.85
C SER A 51 1.19 11.56 2.77
N PRO A 52 1.19 12.81 2.28
CA PRO A 52 0.31 13.25 1.21
C PRO A 52 0.39 12.38 -0.06
N THR A 53 -0.62 12.46 -0.93
CA THR A 53 -0.62 11.74 -2.21
C THR A 53 0.57 12.14 -3.09
N GLY A 54 1.12 11.18 -3.84
CA GLY A 54 2.29 11.40 -4.69
C GLY A 54 3.64 11.50 -3.95
N SER A 55 3.69 11.20 -2.66
CA SER A 55 4.93 11.19 -1.84
C SER A 55 5.77 9.90 -1.96
N GLY A 56 5.35 8.95 -2.81
CA GLY A 56 6.04 7.65 -2.95
C GLY A 56 5.75 6.65 -1.82
N LYS A 57 4.65 6.82 -1.07
CA LYS A 57 4.22 6.00 0.08
C LYS A 57 4.22 4.49 -0.21
N THR A 58 3.68 4.09 -1.37
CA THR A 58 3.59 2.69 -1.79
C THR A 58 4.97 2.08 -1.97
N LEU A 59 5.86 2.75 -2.71
CA LEU A 59 7.24 2.27 -2.90
C LEU A 59 8.01 2.25 -1.57
N ALA A 60 7.76 3.21 -0.66
CA ALA A 60 8.34 3.19 0.68
C ALA A 60 8.03 1.89 1.43
N GLY A 61 6.79 1.39 1.33
CA GLY A 61 6.38 0.12 1.93
C GLY A 61 7.09 -1.09 1.32
N PHE A 62 7.38 -1.07 0.01
CA PHE A 62 8.00 -2.20 -0.68
C PHE A 62 9.53 -2.21 -0.64
N LEU A 63 10.20 -1.06 -0.51
CA LEU A 63 11.68 -0.99 -0.54
C LEU A 63 12.34 -1.90 0.51
N GLY A 64 11.87 -1.86 1.76
CA GLY A 64 12.42 -2.72 2.81
C GLY A 64 12.08 -4.20 2.60
N VAL A 65 10.93 -4.50 1.96
CA VAL A 65 10.55 -5.88 1.63
C VAL A 65 11.43 -6.43 0.51
N PHE A 66 11.71 -5.63 -0.52
CA PHE A 66 12.63 -6.01 -1.58
C PHE A 66 14.04 -6.26 -1.07
N ASP A 67 14.52 -5.43 -0.13
CA ASP A 67 15.82 -5.64 0.52
C ASP A 67 15.89 -7.01 1.21
N ASP A 68 14.89 -7.36 2.03
CA ASP A 68 14.81 -8.67 2.69
C ASP A 68 14.76 -9.82 1.68
N PHE A 69 13.94 -9.70 0.64
CA PHE A 69 13.78 -10.75 -0.36
C PHE A 69 15.05 -10.97 -1.17
N LEU A 70 15.75 -9.91 -1.56
CA LEU A 70 17.02 -9.99 -2.27
C LEU A 70 18.09 -10.70 -1.42
N ARG A 71 18.24 -10.32 -0.16
CA ARG A 71 19.19 -10.97 0.76
C ARG A 71 18.87 -12.45 0.95
N ARG A 72 17.58 -12.78 1.08
CA ARG A 72 17.15 -14.17 1.26
C ARG A 72 17.30 -14.99 -0.02
N LEU A 73 17.11 -14.37 -1.19
CA LEU A 73 17.34 -15.01 -2.47
C LEU A 73 18.82 -15.35 -2.64
N GLU A 74 19.73 -14.40 -2.36
CA GLU A 74 21.19 -14.64 -2.39
C GLU A 74 21.63 -15.71 -1.39
N ALA A 75 21.02 -15.75 -0.21
CA ALA A 75 21.29 -16.76 0.81
C ALA A 75 20.62 -18.13 0.55
N GLY A 76 19.84 -18.28 -0.52
CA GLY A 76 19.09 -19.52 -0.82
C GLY A 76 17.92 -19.81 0.14
N ASN A 77 17.47 -18.82 0.91
CA ASN A 77 16.49 -18.95 2.01
C ASN A 77 15.13 -18.30 1.69
N LEU A 78 14.80 -18.17 0.40
CA LEU A 78 13.51 -17.69 -0.07
C LEU A 78 12.76 -18.81 -0.79
N SER A 79 11.90 -19.52 -0.05
CA SER A 79 11.02 -20.57 -0.59
C SER A 79 9.78 -19.99 -1.26
N LEU A 80 9.11 -20.79 -2.08
CA LEU A 80 7.77 -20.47 -2.57
C LEU A 80 6.78 -20.40 -1.40
N GLY A 81 5.92 -19.39 -1.43
CA GLY A 81 4.98 -19.05 -0.37
C GLY A 81 4.77 -17.54 -0.35
N VAL A 82 3.70 -17.07 0.28
CA VAL A 82 3.45 -15.62 0.42
C VAL A 82 4.32 -15.11 1.55
N HIS A 83 5.30 -14.25 1.22
CA HIS A 83 6.17 -13.60 2.20
C HIS A 83 5.74 -12.15 2.45
N CYS A 84 5.07 -11.51 1.48
CA CYS A 84 4.52 -10.17 1.61
C CYS A 84 3.08 -10.10 1.08
N LEU A 85 2.17 -9.64 1.93
CA LEU A 85 0.78 -9.40 1.62
C LEU A 85 0.51 -7.89 1.48
N TYR A 86 -0.10 -7.47 0.38
CA TYR A 86 -0.58 -6.11 0.18
C TYR A 86 -2.11 -6.09 0.16
N LEU A 87 -2.71 -5.30 1.04
CA LEU A 87 -4.16 -5.15 1.19
C LEU A 87 -4.59 -3.77 0.69
N SER A 88 -5.38 -3.77 -0.39
CA SER A 88 -6.00 -2.57 -0.95
C SER A 88 -7.46 -2.46 -0.48
N PRO A 89 -7.96 -1.26 -0.15
CA PRO A 89 -9.38 -1.04 0.13
C PRO A 89 -10.28 -1.18 -1.10
N LEU A 90 -9.72 -0.95 -2.29
CA LEU A 90 -10.42 -0.90 -3.57
C LEU A 90 -9.86 -1.94 -4.52
N ARG A 91 -10.75 -2.74 -5.10
CA ARG A 91 -10.43 -3.78 -6.09
C ARG A 91 -9.71 -3.18 -7.30
N ALA A 92 -10.19 -2.05 -7.81
CA ALA A 92 -9.63 -1.39 -8.98
C ALA A 92 -8.12 -1.09 -8.83
N LEU A 93 -7.67 -0.72 -7.63
CA LEU A 93 -6.26 -0.39 -7.38
C LEU A 93 -5.35 -1.63 -7.32
N THR A 94 -5.89 -2.83 -7.07
CA THR A 94 -5.05 -4.03 -6.90
C THR A 94 -4.28 -4.40 -8.17
N TYR A 95 -4.89 -4.24 -9.34
CA TYR A 95 -4.23 -4.52 -10.62
C TYR A 95 -3.11 -3.53 -10.89
N ASP A 96 -3.37 -2.23 -10.67
CA ASP A 96 -2.38 -1.17 -10.84
C ASP A 96 -1.20 -1.34 -9.88
N ILE A 97 -1.45 -1.71 -8.62
CA ILE A 97 -0.39 -2.05 -7.66
C ILE A 97 0.43 -3.25 -8.13
N GLY A 98 -0.21 -4.31 -8.63
CA GLY A 98 0.49 -5.47 -9.18
C GLY A 98 1.41 -5.09 -10.35
N LYS A 99 0.96 -4.22 -11.26
CA LYS A 99 1.75 -3.69 -12.37
C LYS A 99 2.91 -2.83 -11.88
N ASN A 100 2.65 -1.91 -10.95
CA ASN A 100 3.66 -1.03 -10.36
C ASN A 100 4.72 -1.81 -9.58
N LEU A 101 4.35 -2.92 -8.95
CA LEU A 101 5.26 -3.82 -8.25
C LEU A 101 6.10 -4.68 -9.20
N ARG A 102 5.58 -5.01 -10.38
CA ARG A 102 6.34 -5.75 -11.40
C ARG A 102 7.44 -4.91 -12.04
N ALA A 103 7.22 -3.62 -12.26
CA ALA A 103 8.21 -2.71 -12.86
C ALA A 103 9.61 -2.75 -12.21
N PRO A 104 9.78 -2.63 -10.87
CA PRO A 104 11.09 -2.76 -10.22
C PRO A 104 11.70 -4.15 -10.37
N LEU A 105 10.89 -5.21 -10.38
CA LEU A 105 11.38 -6.58 -10.55
C LEU A 105 11.95 -6.79 -11.95
N VAL A 106 11.27 -6.29 -12.99
CA VAL A 106 11.76 -6.34 -14.37
C VAL A 106 13.05 -5.54 -14.50
N ALA A 107 13.06 -4.30 -14.00
CA ALA A 107 14.24 -3.42 -14.07
C ALA A 107 15.46 -3.99 -13.32
N MET A 108 15.22 -4.74 -12.25
CA MET A 108 16.29 -5.46 -11.55
C MET A 108 16.60 -6.82 -12.17
N GLY A 109 15.78 -7.39 -13.06
CA GLY A 109 15.95 -8.74 -13.62
C GLY A 109 15.62 -9.86 -12.63
N LEU A 110 14.50 -9.73 -11.90
CA LEU A 110 14.06 -10.63 -10.81
C LEU A 110 12.69 -11.27 -11.08
N GLU A 111 12.12 -11.08 -12.27
CA GLU A 111 10.77 -11.51 -12.61
C GLU A 111 10.55 -13.04 -12.59
N LYS A 112 11.64 -13.82 -12.65
CA LYS A 112 11.60 -15.29 -12.59
C LYS A 112 11.73 -15.79 -11.15
N GLU A 113 12.45 -15.04 -10.32
CA GLU A 113 12.78 -15.34 -8.94
C GLU A 113 11.70 -14.84 -7.98
N LEU A 114 11.11 -13.67 -8.26
CA LEU A 114 10.12 -13.02 -7.42
C LEU A 114 8.76 -12.94 -8.11
N LEU A 115 7.93 -13.94 -7.84
CA LEU A 115 6.55 -14.02 -8.33
C LEU A 115 5.59 -13.08 -7.58
N ILE A 116 4.66 -12.48 -8.33
CA ILE A 116 3.55 -11.66 -7.83
C ILE A 116 2.23 -12.31 -8.25
N HIS A 117 1.27 -12.40 -7.34
CA HIS A 117 -0.10 -12.77 -7.63
C HIS A 117 -1.07 -11.68 -7.17
N VAL A 118 -2.05 -11.37 -8.01
CA VAL A 118 -3.16 -10.46 -7.67
C VAL A 118 -4.43 -11.29 -7.51
N ARG A 119 -5.08 -11.18 -6.35
CA ARG A 119 -6.32 -11.88 -6.06
C ARG A 119 -7.41 -10.92 -5.58
N THR A 120 -8.54 -10.92 -6.24
CA THR A 120 -9.76 -10.24 -5.80
C THR A 120 -10.98 -11.14 -6.04
N GLY A 121 -12.17 -10.62 -5.75
CA GLY A 121 -13.42 -11.26 -6.13
C GLY A 121 -13.55 -11.55 -7.64
N ASP A 122 -12.86 -10.80 -8.51
CA ASP A 122 -12.92 -10.98 -9.98
C ASP A 122 -11.94 -12.01 -10.50
N THR A 123 -10.97 -12.46 -9.69
CA THR A 123 -9.94 -13.41 -10.13
C THR A 123 -10.60 -14.71 -10.59
N SER A 124 -10.26 -15.15 -11.80
CA SER A 124 -10.87 -16.32 -12.43
C SER A 124 -10.58 -17.60 -11.64
N THR A 125 -11.44 -18.61 -11.76
CA THR A 125 -11.24 -19.93 -11.14
C THR A 125 -9.92 -20.57 -11.57
N SER A 126 -9.52 -20.36 -12.83
CA SER A 126 -8.24 -20.83 -13.39
C SER A 126 -7.04 -20.18 -12.70
N GLU A 127 -7.03 -18.85 -12.54
CA GLU A 127 -5.95 -18.15 -11.83
C GLU A 127 -5.87 -18.54 -10.36
N ARG A 128 -7.02 -18.69 -9.69
CA ARG A 128 -7.10 -19.20 -8.32
C ARG A 128 -6.49 -20.60 -8.21
N ALA A 129 -6.76 -21.48 -9.17
CA ALA A 129 -6.19 -22.82 -9.21
C ALA A 129 -4.69 -22.82 -9.47
N LYS A 130 -4.19 -21.95 -10.36
CA LYS A 130 -2.75 -21.77 -10.60
C LYS A 130 -2.03 -21.37 -9.32
N PHE A 131 -2.55 -20.38 -8.59
CA PHE A 131 -1.96 -19.94 -7.32
C PHE A 131 -1.95 -21.06 -6.26
N ARG A 132 -3.04 -21.83 -6.14
CA ARG A 132 -3.07 -22.98 -5.20
C ARG A 132 -1.98 -24.01 -5.47
N ARG A 133 -1.65 -24.25 -6.75
CA ARG A 133 -0.59 -25.19 -7.14
C ARG A 133 0.80 -24.61 -6.98
N LYS A 134 0.97 -23.32 -7.29
CA LYS A 134 2.25 -22.61 -7.22
C LYS A 134 2.03 -21.21 -6.64
N PRO A 135 2.34 -21.00 -5.35
CA PRO A 135 2.14 -19.70 -4.71
C PRO A 135 3.17 -18.68 -5.23
N ALA A 136 2.94 -17.42 -4.87
CA ALA A 136 3.80 -16.29 -5.22
C ALA A 136 4.36 -15.62 -3.95
N HIS A 137 5.52 -14.98 -4.06
CA HIS A 137 6.17 -14.29 -2.94
C HIS A 137 5.40 -13.05 -2.49
N PHE A 138 4.80 -12.34 -3.45
CA PHE A 138 3.91 -11.20 -3.21
C PHE A 138 2.47 -11.58 -3.53
N LEU A 139 1.56 -11.25 -2.62
CA LEU A 139 0.12 -11.36 -2.82
C LEU A 139 -0.52 -9.99 -2.67
N VAL A 140 -1.11 -9.47 -3.75
CA VAL A 140 -1.89 -8.23 -3.74
C VAL A 140 -3.36 -8.60 -3.71
N THR A 141 -4.10 -8.18 -2.69
CA THR A 141 -5.48 -8.61 -2.49
C THR A 141 -6.33 -7.58 -1.73
N THR A 142 -7.59 -7.93 -1.44
CA THR A 142 -8.48 -7.14 -0.59
C THR A 142 -8.68 -7.82 0.76
N PRO A 143 -9.06 -7.10 1.83
CA PRO A 143 -9.33 -7.72 3.13
C PRO A 143 -10.37 -8.85 3.06
N GLU A 144 -11.45 -8.68 2.29
CA GLU A 144 -12.49 -9.68 2.16
C GLU A 144 -11.96 -10.96 1.46
N SER A 145 -11.09 -10.77 0.46
CA SER A 145 -10.45 -11.89 -0.24
C SER A 145 -9.47 -12.63 0.67
N LEU A 146 -8.77 -11.91 1.56
CA LEU A 146 -7.90 -12.48 2.59
C LEU A 146 -8.71 -13.31 3.59
N ALA A 147 -9.83 -12.80 4.11
CA ALA A 147 -10.68 -13.52 5.05
C ALA A 147 -11.14 -14.88 4.48
N VAL A 148 -11.52 -14.90 3.19
CA VAL A 148 -11.87 -16.14 2.48
C VAL A 148 -10.68 -17.09 2.34
N MET A 149 -9.47 -16.58 2.06
CA MET A 149 -8.27 -17.42 1.96
C MET A 149 -7.86 -18.02 3.31
N LEU A 150 -7.93 -17.26 4.40
CA LEU A 150 -7.61 -17.74 5.74
C LEU A 150 -8.58 -18.83 6.22
N ALA A 151 -9.80 -18.87 5.68
CA ALA A 151 -10.78 -19.92 5.97
C ALA A 151 -10.57 -21.21 5.15
N GLN A 152 -9.60 -21.25 4.24
CA GLN A 152 -9.34 -22.39 3.36
C GLN A 152 -7.94 -22.93 3.59
N GLU A 153 -7.82 -24.17 4.07
CA GLU A 153 -6.55 -24.80 4.43
C GLU A 153 -5.50 -24.72 3.31
N SER A 154 -5.89 -25.03 2.07
CA SER A 154 -5.00 -24.96 0.90
C SER A 154 -4.41 -23.57 0.63
N TYR A 155 -5.10 -22.49 1.04
CA TYR A 155 -4.58 -21.13 0.92
C TYR A 155 -3.82 -20.70 2.18
N ALA A 156 -4.30 -21.07 3.36
CA ALA A 156 -3.64 -20.81 4.62
C ALA A 156 -2.21 -21.39 4.64
N ALA A 157 -2.00 -22.58 4.08
CA ALA A 157 -0.68 -23.18 3.94
C ALA A 157 0.33 -22.27 3.20
N HIS A 158 -0.13 -21.54 2.17
CA HIS A 158 0.73 -20.60 1.44
C HIS A 158 1.05 -19.32 2.21
N LEU A 159 0.26 -18.98 3.24
CA LEU A 159 0.41 -17.79 4.07
C LEU A 159 1.34 -18.01 5.28
N LEU A 160 1.72 -19.26 5.59
CA LEU A 160 2.62 -19.60 6.71
C LEU A 160 3.98 -18.89 6.66
N SER A 161 4.44 -18.54 5.45
CA SER A 161 5.71 -17.84 5.24
C SER A 161 5.60 -16.31 5.35
N CYS A 162 4.41 -15.77 5.64
CA CYS A 162 4.17 -14.34 5.58
C CYS A 162 4.96 -13.60 6.68
N ARG A 163 5.70 -12.58 6.28
CA ARG A 163 6.53 -11.76 7.18
C ARG A 163 6.14 -10.29 7.19
N TYR A 164 5.51 -9.84 6.10
CA TYR A 164 5.14 -8.46 5.88
C TYR A 164 3.67 -8.36 5.46
N VAL A 165 2.94 -7.45 6.08
CA VAL A 165 1.61 -7.04 5.64
C VAL A 165 1.62 -5.54 5.41
N ILE A 166 1.26 -5.10 4.22
CA ILE A 166 1.08 -3.70 3.86
C ILE A 166 -0.41 -3.44 3.71
N VAL A 167 -0.96 -2.55 4.53
CA VAL A 167 -2.35 -2.10 4.46
C VAL A 167 -2.38 -0.69 3.91
N ASP A 168 -2.86 -0.56 2.68
CA ASP A 168 -2.99 0.75 2.02
C ASP A 168 -4.29 1.45 2.38
N GLU A 169 -4.27 2.78 2.34
CA GLU A 169 -5.33 3.67 2.82
C GLU A 169 -5.96 3.19 4.13
N LEU A 170 -5.11 2.92 5.13
CA LEU A 170 -5.53 2.34 6.40
C LEU A 170 -6.68 3.11 7.07
N HIS A 171 -6.75 4.43 6.88
CA HIS A 171 -7.82 5.28 7.39
C HIS A 171 -9.21 4.87 6.89
N SER A 172 -9.32 4.30 5.69
CA SER A 172 -10.59 3.88 5.09
C SER A 172 -11.22 2.68 5.81
N PHE A 173 -10.44 1.97 6.62
CA PHE A 173 -10.91 0.86 7.45
C PHE A 173 -11.22 1.30 8.89
N ALA A 174 -10.72 2.45 9.32
CA ALA A 174 -10.93 2.91 10.69
C ALA A 174 -12.41 3.26 10.93
N GLY A 175 -12.96 2.81 12.06
CA GLY A 175 -14.31 3.16 12.49
C GLY A 175 -15.45 2.48 11.73
N ASN A 176 -15.21 1.35 11.05
CA ASN A 176 -16.27 0.60 10.35
C ASN A 176 -16.11 -0.92 10.46
N LYS A 177 -17.15 -1.66 10.05
CA LYS A 177 -17.19 -3.13 10.12
C LYS A 177 -16.13 -3.82 9.24
N ARG A 178 -15.74 -3.21 8.11
CA ARG A 178 -14.64 -3.73 7.27
C ARG A 178 -13.31 -3.67 8.03
N GLY A 179 -13.10 -2.63 8.84
CA GLY A 179 -11.95 -2.56 9.73
C GLY A 179 -11.93 -3.62 10.81
N VAL A 180 -13.09 -3.95 11.38
CA VAL A 180 -13.20 -5.04 12.36
C VAL A 180 -12.80 -6.38 11.73
N ASP A 181 -13.33 -6.69 10.54
CA ASP A 181 -12.98 -7.91 9.81
C ASP A 181 -11.49 -7.97 9.43
N LEU A 182 -10.93 -6.84 8.99
CA LEU A 182 -9.49 -6.72 8.72
C LEU A 182 -8.67 -7.01 9.98
N ALA A 183 -8.99 -6.38 11.12
CA ALA A 183 -8.26 -6.59 12.37
C ALA A 183 -8.27 -8.05 12.80
N LEU A 184 -9.43 -8.72 12.74
CA LEU A 184 -9.54 -10.15 13.01
C LEU A 184 -8.74 -11.00 12.04
N SER A 185 -8.77 -10.67 10.75
CA SER A 185 -8.00 -11.37 9.71
C SER A 185 -6.49 -11.22 9.93
N LEU A 186 -6.01 -10.06 10.38
CA LEU A 186 -4.60 -9.84 10.71
C LEU A 186 -4.17 -10.64 11.95
N GLU A 187 -5.00 -10.73 12.99
CA GLU A 187 -4.70 -11.57 14.15
C GLU A 187 -4.69 -13.06 13.80
N ARG A 188 -5.63 -13.53 12.98
CA ARG A 188 -5.61 -14.92 12.47
C ARG A 188 -4.37 -15.21 11.64
N LEU A 189 -3.92 -14.25 10.82
CA LEU A 189 -2.67 -14.39 10.07
C LEU A 189 -1.46 -14.39 11.00
N GLU A 190 -1.46 -13.56 12.05
CA GLU A 190 -0.40 -13.53 13.06
C GLU A 190 -0.26 -14.87 13.75
N GLU A 191 -1.37 -15.44 14.21
CA GLU A 191 -1.42 -16.76 14.84
C GLU A 191 -0.95 -17.86 13.88
N LEU A 192 -1.38 -17.79 12.61
CA LEU A 192 -0.99 -18.76 11.58
C LEU A 192 0.52 -18.77 11.32
N VAL A 193 1.17 -17.60 11.32
CA VAL A 193 2.63 -17.52 11.08
C VAL A 193 3.46 -17.68 12.37
N PHE A 194 2.82 -17.64 13.54
CA PHE A 194 3.50 -17.76 14.82
C PHE A 194 3.95 -19.20 15.04
N SER A 195 5.27 -19.42 15.00
CA SER A 195 5.88 -20.70 15.37
C SER A 195 6.55 -20.57 16.75
N PRO A 196 6.14 -21.36 17.76
CA PRO A 196 6.74 -21.33 19.10
C PRO A 196 8.25 -21.66 19.11
N ASN A 197 8.72 -22.36 18.07
CA ASN A 197 10.08 -22.91 17.99
C ASN A 197 11.04 -22.05 17.17
N GLU A 198 10.54 -21.05 16.45
CA GLU A 198 11.41 -20.06 15.81
C GLU A 198 11.50 -18.82 16.70
N LYS A 199 12.67 -18.20 16.78
CA LYS A 199 12.81 -16.77 17.16
C LYS A 199 12.17 -15.85 16.11
N ALA A 200 11.09 -16.30 15.45
CA ALA A 200 10.37 -15.60 14.43
C ALA A 200 9.72 -14.39 15.08
N ARG A 201 10.30 -13.22 14.80
CA ARG A 201 9.58 -11.96 14.93
C ARG A 201 8.29 -12.11 14.13
N GLY A 202 7.14 -11.84 14.78
CA GLY A 202 5.80 -11.87 14.20
C GLY A 202 5.65 -10.98 12.95
N LEU A 203 4.42 -10.72 12.51
CA LEU A 203 4.21 -9.96 11.28
C LEU A 203 4.73 -8.53 11.44
N CYS A 204 5.52 -8.09 10.46
CA CYS A 204 5.81 -6.68 10.27
C CYS A 204 4.61 -6.06 9.55
N ARG A 205 3.81 -5.27 10.26
CA ARG A 205 2.60 -4.62 9.73
C ARG A 205 2.90 -3.16 9.36
N LEU A 206 2.64 -2.81 8.11
CA LEU A 206 2.87 -1.49 7.54
C LEU A 206 1.51 -0.88 7.19
N GLY A 207 1.20 0.28 7.75
CA GLY A 207 0.02 1.05 7.40
C GLY A 207 0.43 2.23 6.54
N LEU A 208 -0.24 2.42 5.39
CA LEU A 208 -0.06 3.59 4.54
C LEU A 208 -1.34 4.42 4.59
N SER A 209 -1.22 5.73 4.81
CA SER A 209 -2.37 6.63 4.78
C SER A 209 -2.01 8.04 4.32
N ALA A 210 -2.87 8.64 3.49
CA ALA A 210 -2.71 10.04 3.10
C ALA A 210 -3.15 11.02 4.21
N THR A 211 -4.33 10.77 4.76
CA THR A 211 -4.97 11.58 5.81
C THR A 211 -5.31 10.65 6.97
N ALA A 212 -4.74 10.88 8.15
CA ALA A 212 -5.04 10.07 9.32
C ALA A 212 -4.96 10.91 10.59
N ALA A 213 -5.97 10.78 11.44
CA ALA A 213 -6.00 11.26 12.81
C ALA A 213 -7.09 10.50 13.58
N PRO A 214 -6.90 10.19 14.88
CA PRO A 214 -5.66 10.28 15.64
C PRO A 214 -4.70 9.12 15.32
N LEU A 215 -3.41 9.41 15.18
CA LEU A 215 -2.42 8.47 14.64
C LEU A 215 -2.10 7.32 15.60
N GLU A 216 -2.10 7.60 16.89
CA GLU A 216 -1.84 6.61 17.94
C GLU A 216 -2.92 5.53 17.96
N LEU A 217 -4.16 5.91 17.68
CA LEU A 217 -5.28 4.97 17.58
C LEU A 217 -5.17 4.14 16.32
N LEU A 218 -4.83 4.77 15.19
CA LEU A 218 -4.67 4.07 13.91
C LEU A 218 -3.46 3.10 13.94
N ALA A 219 -2.38 3.49 14.62
CA ALA A 219 -1.21 2.64 14.83
C ALA A 219 -1.53 1.42 15.71
N ARG A 220 -2.34 1.60 16.77
CA ARG A 220 -2.86 0.49 17.59
C ARG A 220 -3.79 -0.42 16.79
N PHE A 221 -4.70 0.15 15.99
CA PHE A 221 -5.57 -0.61 15.09
C PHE A 221 -4.77 -1.49 14.13
N LEU A 222 -3.69 -0.97 13.54
CA LEU A 222 -2.81 -1.73 12.66
C LEU A 222 -2.07 -2.86 13.40
N ALA A 223 -1.42 -2.54 14.52
CA ALA A 223 -0.49 -3.44 15.20
C ALA A 223 -1.18 -4.52 16.04
N GLY A 224 -2.41 -4.25 16.47
CA GLY A 224 -3.08 -5.04 17.51
C GLY A 224 -2.63 -4.64 18.91
N ASP A 225 -3.21 -5.30 19.91
CA ASP A 225 -2.96 -4.98 21.31
C ASP A 225 -1.56 -5.43 21.77
N GLY A 226 -0.95 -4.64 22.65
CA GLY A 226 0.38 -4.92 23.22
C GLY A 226 1.58 -4.91 22.24
N ARG A 227 1.38 -4.68 20.94
CA ARG A 227 2.46 -4.67 19.93
C ARG A 227 2.92 -3.26 19.58
N PRO A 228 4.25 -2.99 19.54
CA PRO A 228 4.77 -1.67 19.21
C PRO A 228 4.56 -1.34 17.73
N CYS A 229 4.21 -0.09 17.45
CA CYS A 229 4.08 0.45 16.11
C CYS A 229 4.74 1.82 16.02
N ARG A 230 5.69 1.98 15.10
CA ARG A 230 6.32 3.29 14.83
C ARG A 230 5.35 4.16 14.04
N ILE A 231 5.39 5.47 14.27
CA ILE A 231 4.61 6.43 13.49
C ILE A 231 5.61 7.33 12.76
N ALA A 232 5.52 7.33 11.43
CA ALA A 232 6.29 8.20 10.55
C ALA A 232 5.33 9.15 9.85
N GLN A 233 5.50 10.45 10.10
CA GLN A 233 4.76 11.49 9.39
C GLN A 233 5.71 12.16 8.41
N ALA A 234 5.45 12.00 7.13
CA ALA A 234 6.18 12.69 6.09
C ALA A 234 5.53 14.05 5.82
N LYS A 235 6.34 15.10 5.85
CA LYS A 235 5.87 16.43 5.48
C LYS A 235 6.13 16.62 4.00
N VAL A 236 5.06 16.80 3.23
CA VAL A 236 5.17 17.30 1.86
C VAL A 236 4.36 18.58 1.81
N GLU A 237 5.05 19.70 1.84
CA GLU A 237 4.45 20.97 1.45
C GLU A 237 4.26 20.92 -0.06
N LYS A 238 3.04 20.65 -0.49
CA LYS A 238 2.65 20.82 -1.87
C LYS A 238 1.70 21.99 -1.89
N GLU A 239 2.08 23.08 -2.56
CA GLU A 239 1.17 24.19 -2.80
C GLU A 239 0.04 23.69 -3.70
N SER A 240 -1.13 23.47 -3.11
CA SER A 240 -2.35 23.19 -3.85
C SER A 240 -3.17 24.46 -3.93
N VAL A 241 -3.40 24.94 -5.14
CA VAL A 241 -4.36 26.01 -5.38
C VAL A 241 -5.75 25.37 -5.36
N VAL A 242 -6.54 25.73 -4.34
CA VAL A 242 -7.94 25.31 -4.22
C VAL A 242 -8.81 26.50 -4.56
N GLU A 243 -9.53 26.41 -5.68
CA GLU A 243 -10.50 27.42 -6.10
C GLU A 243 -11.90 26.84 -5.97
N VAL A 244 -12.79 27.58 -5.32
CA VAL A 244 -14.20 27.18 -5.15
C VAL A 244 -15.05 28.02 -6.08
N PHE A 245 -15.56 27.38 -7.13
CA PHE A 245 -16.48 28.01 -8.08
C PHE A 245 -17.93 27.66 -7.71
N SER A 246 -18.77 28.68 -7.60
CA SER A 246 -20.23 28.51 -7.45
C SER A 246 -20.92 29.00 -8.72
N PRO A 247 -21.64 28.14 -9.46
CA PRO A 247 -22.46 28.58 -10.58
C PRO A 247 -23.68 29.41 -10.11
N ILE A 248 -23.96 29.43 -8.80
CA ILE A 248 -25.01 30.24 -8.17
C ILE A 248 -24.40 31.61 -7.82
N ARG A 249 -24.70 32.62 -8.64
CA ARG A 249 -24.38 34.03 -8.31
C ARG A 249 -25.29 34.53 -7.18
N ARG A 250 -24.82 35.48 -6.37
CA ARG A 250 -25.67 36.23 -5.43
C ARG A 250 -26.84 36.85 -6.23
N LYS A 251 -28.07 36.41 -5.92
CA LYS A 251 -29.35 36.66 -6.66
C LYS A 251 -29.51 35.83 -7.95
N PRO A 252 -29.93 34.55 -7.85
CA PRO A 252 -30.17 33.72 -9.03
C PRO A 252 -31.52 34.08 -9.65
N TYR A 253 -31.50 34.86 -10.74
CA TYR A 253 -32.65 35.01 -11.63
C TYR A 253 -32.21 34.65 -13.06
N PRO A 254 -32.87 33.70 -13.75
CA PRO A 254 -34.05 32.95 -13.32
C PRO A 254 -33.72 31.71 -12.47
N PRO A 255 -34.72 31.11 -11.78
CA PRO A 255 -34.51 30.18 -10.66
C PRO A 255 -34.35 28.69 -11.02
N ALA A 256 -34.42 28.28 -12.29
CA ALA A 256 -34.28 26.88 -12.68
C ALA A 256 -33.71 26.69 -14.11
N GLY A 257 -32.94 25.61 -14.32
CA GLY A 257 -32.46 25.15 -15.64
C GLY A 257 -31.13 25.74 -16.12
N TYR A 258 -30.82 27.00 -15.80
CA TYR A 258 -29.58 27.66 -16.29
C TYR A 258 -28.30 27.25 -15.56
N THR A 259 -28.41 26.72 -14.35
CA THR A 259 -27.24 26.41 -13.49
C THR A 259 -26.40 25.28 -14.06
N GLY A 260 -27.03 24.24 -14.62
CA GLY A 260 -26.34 23.11 -15.24
C GLY A 260 -25.63 23.52 -16.54
N ILE A 261 -26.34 24.21 -17.43
CA ILE A 261 -25.76 24.67 -18.72
C ILE A 261 -24.56 25.60 -18.49
N ARG A 262 -24.65 26.52 -17.53
CA ARG A 262 -23.53 27.41 -17.17
C ARG A 262 -22.35 26.64 -16.59
N LEU A 263 -22.61 25.72 -15.67
CA LEU A 263 -21.58 24.83 -15.15
C LEU A 263 -20.88 24.06 -16.27
N TYR A 264 -21.63 23.51 -17.23
CA TYR A 264 -21.06 22.80 -18.38
C TYR A 264 -20.24 23.71 -19.29
N ALA A 265 -20.67 24.94 -19.53
CA ALA A 265 -19.92 25.90 -20.33
C ALA A 265 -18.57 26.27 -19.68
N GLU A 266 -18.58 26.63 -18.39
CA GLU A 266 -17.37 26.94 -17.62
C GLU A 266 -16.45 25.72 -17.50
N LEU A 267 -17.02 24.54 -17.23
CA LEU A 267 -16.26 23.29 -17.18
C LEU A 267 -15.63 22.95 -18.53
N ALA A 268 -16.34 23.20 -19.65
CA ALA A 268 -15.80 22.98 -20.99
C ALA A 268 -14.62 23.92 -21.30
N GLU A 269 -14.66 25.17 -20.85
CA GLU A 269 -13.51 26.08 -20.95
C GLU A 269 -12.32 25.62 -20.10
N LEU A 270 -12.57 25.17 -18.87
CA LEU A 270 -11.53 24.59 -18.02
C LEU A 270 -10.91 23.33 -18.64
N ILE A 271 -11.73 22.47 -19.24
CA ILE A 271 -11.24 21.27 -19.94
C ILE A 271 -10.40 21.65 -21.16
N ARG A 272 -10.84 22.62 -21.98
CA ARG A 272 -10.10 23.03 -23.18
C ARG A 272 -8.79 23.77 -22.88
N SER A 273 -8.73 24.50 -21.76
CA SER A 273 -7.57 25.30 -21.38
C SER A 273 -6.46 24.52 -20.66
N ARG A 274 -6.68 23.23 -20.35
CA ARG A 274 -5.75 22.41 -19.58
C ARG A 274 -5.40 21.12 -20.34
N ARG A 275 -4.16 20.65 -20.18
CA ARG A 275 -3.67 19.43 -20.85
C ARG A 275 -4.43 18.17 -20.44
N SER A 276 -4.84 18.08 -19.18
CA SER A 276 -5.58 16.94 -18.65
C SER A 276 -6.47 17.41 -17.51
N VAL A 277 -7.73 16.99 -17.54
CA VAL A 277 -8.73 17.33 -16.52
C VAL A 277 -9.43 16.05 -16.09
N ILE A 278 -9.54 15.85 -14.78
CA ILE A 278 -10.32 14.76 -14.19
C ILE A 278 -11.55 15.39 -13.54
N VAL A 279 -12.73 15.02 -14.03
CA VAL A 279 -14.01 15.48 -13.49
C VAL A 279 -14.59 14.38 -12.62
N PHE A 280 -14.80 14.68 -11.34
CA PHE A 280 -15.46 13.77 -10.40
C PHE A 280 -16.95 14.12 -10.29
N THR A 281 -17.81 13.12 -10.46
CA THR A 281 -19.26 13.22 -10.22
C THR A 281 -19.66 12.28 -9.08
N ASN A 282 -20.71 12.65 -8.34
CA ASN A 282 -21.17 11.85 -7.20
C ASN A 282 -21.90 10.55 -7.62
N VAL A 283 -22.39 10.50 -8.85
CA VAL A 283 -23.16 9.37 -9.40
C VAL A 283 -22.54 8.90 -10.71
N ARG A 284 -22.74 7.61 -11.01
CA ARG A 284 -22.31 6.99 -12.26
C ARG A 284 -23.23 7.28 -13.44
N SER A 285 -24.48 7.64 -13.16
CA SER A 285 -25.55 7.95 -14.12
C SER A 285 -25.44 9.37 -14.65
#